data_AF-A0A1G7BXL4-F1
#
_entry.id   AF-A0A1G7BXL4-F1
#
_cell.length_a   1.000
_cell.length_b   1.000
_cell.length_c   1.000
_cell.angle_alpha   90.00
_cell.angle_beta   90.00
_cell.angle_gamma   90.00
#
_symmetry.space_group_name_H-M   'P 1'
#
loop_
_entity.id
_entity.type
_entity.pdbx_description
1 polymer ?
#
loop_
_entity_poly.entity_id
_entity_poly.type
_entity_poly.pdbx_seq_one_letter_code
_entity_poly.pdbx_strand_id
1 'polypeptide(L)'
;MNDLPIAVLATPIDVERRAVLELLSGTELTEHDRDGIIYRTAEFEGRHGDWNLVLAMTGRGNERAAAAVEHALSTWRPQLLILCGVAGGLRDAQVGDVVAATKVYGYESGQDTDEGLRSRPESLPTSFTLHQQAQLLVEHRAWSRRLGTGTPPRVYHRPIASGSKVVTGRESETAELVRRQSGDAQAIDTESYGAMAAASRKSAVEATVVRGVSDLLAGKTKAADRLHQPLAARNAAAFSLALIASTRPKSAEIRPLAGGTGSTYIGVVGPHSQAVTGAMGDNARGSVVINNRGWNGRPDDQSASL
;
A
#
# COMPACT_ATOMS: atom_id res chain seq x y z
N MET A 1 23.14 -4.19 3.69
CA MET A 1 21.75 -3.93 4.08
C MET A 1 21.01 -5.23 3.88
N ASN A 2 20.36 -5.76 4.92
CA ASN A 2 19.50 -6.93 4.78
C ASN A 2 18.49 -6.66 3.67
N ASP A 3 18.22 -7.66 2.84
CA ASP A 3 17.33 -7.59 1.68
C ASP A 3 15.87 -7.62 2.16
N LEU A 4 15.51 -6.68 3.03
CA LEU A 4 14.18 -6.59 3.61
C LEU A 4 13.18 -6.20 2.51
N PRO A 5 11.98 -6.80 2.51
CA PRO A 5 10.91 -6.41 1.62
C PRO A 5 10.53 -4.95 1.86
N ILE A 6 10.23 -4.22 0.79
CA ILE A 6 9.96 -2.79 0.87
C ILE A 6 8.46 -2.52 0.88
N ALA A 7 8.02 -1.65 1.80
CA ALA A 7 6.68 -1.07 1.82
C ALA A 7 6.78 0.44 1.65
N VAL A 8 5.98 1.02 0.75
CA VAL A 8 5.87 2.48 0.61
C VAL A 8 4.62 2.97 1.33
N LEU A 9 4.81 3.92 2.24
CA LEU A 9 3.74 4.70 2.87
C LEU A 9 3.81 6.13 2.32
N ALA A 10 2.85 6.48 1.47
CA ALA A 10 2.80 7.74 0.77
C ALA A 10 1.81 8.71 1.45
N THR A 11 2.23 9.94 1.71
CA THR A 11 1.38 10.98 2.32
C THR A 11 1.34 12.24 1.44
N PRO A 12 0.15 12.73 1.05
CA PRO A 12 0.01 13.96 0.26
C PRO A 12 0.55 15.23 0.89
N ILE A 13 0.32 15.48 2.17
CA ILE A 13 0.59 16.78 2.81
C ILE A 13 1.27 16.67 4.18
N ASP A 14 1.84 17.79 4.64
CA ASP A 14 2.70 17.83 5.84
C ASP A 14 2.03 17.35 7.12
N VAL A 15 0.74 17.65 7.33
CA VAL A 15 0.02 17.19 8.53
C VAL A 15 -0.11 15.67 8.57
N GLU A 16 -0.28 15.04 7.40
CA GLU A 16 -0.36 13.59 7.25
C GLU A 16 1.01 12.95 7.46
N ARG A 17 2.05 13.53 6.85
CA ARG A 17 3.44 13.10 7.07
C ARG A 17 3.83 13.21 8.54
N ARG A 18 3.51 14.33 9.19
CA ARG A 18 3.82 14.56 10.61
C ARG A 18 3.15 13.50 11.49
N ALA A 19 1.90 13.16 11.21
CA ALA A 19 1.19 12.12 11.95
C ALA A 19 1.88 10.74 11.87
N VAL A 20 2.42 10.38 10.69
CA VAL A 20 3.23 9.16 10.53
C VAL A 20 4.53 9.25 11.34
N LEU A 21 5.26 10.36 11.24
CA LEU A 21 6.53 10.57 11.93
C LEU A 21 6.38 10.55 13.46
N GLU A 22 5.30 11.13 14.00
CA GLU A 22 4.99 11.08 15.43
C GLU A 22 4.75 9.65 15.93
N LEU A 23 4.15 8.79 15.11
CA LEU A 23 3.95 7.38 15.44
C LEU A 23 5.23 6.54 15.30
N LEU A 24 6.27 7.10 14.68
CA LEU A 24 7.59 6.51 14.49
C LEU A 24 8.67 7.22 15.33
N SER A 25 8.30 7.98 16.38
CA SER A 25 9.24 8.85 17.11
C SER A 25 10.39 8.11 17.82
N GLY A 26 10.31 6.78 17.96
CA GLY A 26 11.39 5.93 18.50
C GLY A 26 12.15 5.14 17.43
N THR A 27 11.86 5.36 16.15
CA THR A 27 12.46 4.64 15.02
C THR A 27 13.52 5.52 14.36
N GLU A 28 14.69 4.93 14.09
CA GLU A 28 15.76 5.62 13.36
C GLU A 28 15.35 5.79 11.88
N LEU A 29 15.38 7.02 11.40
CA LEU A 29 15.03 7.37 10.02
C LEU A 29 16.29 7.76 9.24
N THR A 30 16.50 7.14 8.09
CA THR A 30 17.59 7.49 7.17
C THR A 30 17.03 8.27 5.98
N GLU A 31 17.69 9.35 5.59
CA GLU A 31 17.32 10.12 4.39
C GLU A 31 18.02 9.58 3.15
N HIS A 32 17.28 9.49 2.04
CA HIS A 32 17.79 9.07 0.75
C HIS A 32 17.36 10.07 -0.33
N ASP A 33 18.33 10.67 -1.01
CA ASP A 33 18.09 11.40 -2.25
C ASP A 33 18.04 10.42 -3.43
N ARG A 34 16.96 10.49 -4.20
CA ARG A 34 16.75 9.75 -5.44
C ARG A 34 16.19 10.71 -6.47
N ASP A 35 17.03 11.08 -7.44
CA ASP A 35 16.68 12.01 -8.51
C ASP A 35 16.13 13.37 -8.00
N GLY A 36 16.68 13.86 -6.88
CA GLY A 36 16.26 15.12 -6.25
C GLY A 36 15.02 15.01 -5.36
N ILE A 37 14.49 13.79 -5.17
CA ILE A 37 13.38 13.51 -4.25
C ILE A 37 13.95 12.89 -2.98
N ILE A 38 13.69 13.55 -1.84
CA ILE A 38 14.12 13.07 -0.53
C ILE A 38 13.07 12.10 0.04
N TYR A 39 13.48 10.85 0.19
CA TYR A 39 12.76 9.81 0.91
C TYR A 39 13.30 9.66 2.32
N ARG A 40 12.45 9.20 3.24
CA ARG A 40 12.90 8.68 4.54
C ARG A 40 12.63 7.19 4.61
N THR A 41 13.59 6.43 5.10
CA THR A 41 13.46 4.98 5.30
C THR A 41 13.65 4.62 6.76
N ALA A 42 13.04 3.51 7.16
CA ALA A 42 13.25 2.89 8.46
C ALA A 42 13.09 1.38 8.35
N GLU A 43 13.87 0.63 9.13
CA GLU A 43 13.49 -0.74 9.46
C GLU A 43 12.22 -0.69 10.33
N PHE A 44 11.22 -1.46 9.93
CA PHE A 44 9.89 -1.43 10.51
C PHE A 44 9.43 -2.84 10.85
N GLU A 45 9.28 -3.10 12.15
CA GLU A 45 8.91 -4.42 12.66
C GLU A 45 7.50 -4.83 12.20
N GLY A 46 7.41 -6.05 11.67
CA GLY A 46 6.14 -6.66 11.29
C GLY A 46 5.86 -7.94 12.06
N ARG A 47 4.58 -8.26 12.24
CA ARG A 47 4.12 -9.47 12.92
C ARG A 47 4.58 -10.76 12.22
N HIS A 48 4.76 -10.70 10.90
CA HIS A 48 5.07 -11.85 10.06
C HIS A 48 6.40 -11.69 9.30
N GLY A 49 7.20 -10.70 9.66
CA GLY A 49 8.44 -10.33 8.98
C GLY A 49 8.59 -8.82 8.91
N ASP A 50 9.84 -8.36 9.00
CA ASP A 50 10.18 -6.94 9.03
C ASP A 50 10.18 -6.34 7.63
N TRP A 51 9.98 -5.02 7.58
CA TRP A 51 9.90 -4.24 6.36
C TRP A 51 10.99 -3.17 6.35
N ASN A 52 11.48 -2.83 5.16
CA ASN A 52 12.07 -1.53 4.93
C ASN A 52 10.95 -0.55 4.53
N LEU A 53 10.53 0.30 5.46
CA LEU A 53 9.46 1.26 5.27
C LEU A 53 9.99 2.52 4.60
N VAL A 54 9.53 2.79 3.37
CA VAL A 54 9.83 4.02 2.63
C VAL A 54 8.67 5.01 2.83
N LEU A 55 8.98 6.18 3.38
CA LEU A 55 8.06 7.30 3.52
C LEU A 55 8.20 8.23 2.32
N ALA A 56 7.12 8.36 1.54
CA ALA A 56 7.08 9.18 0.33
C ALA A 56 6.11 10.37 0.51
N MET A 57 6.48 11.54 -0.02
CA MET A 57 5.57 12.68 -0.15
C MET A 57 5.05 12.76 -1.57
N THR A 58 3.73 12.94 -1.73
CA THR A 58 3.14 12.99 -3.08
C THR A 58 2.71 14.38 -3.53
N GLY A 59 2.35 15.25 -2.59
CA GLY A 59 1.68 16.51 -2.90
C GLY A 59 0.19 16.33 -3.20
N ARG A 60 -0.51 17.47 -3.30
CA ARG A 60 -1.95 17.55 -3.56
C ARG A 60 -2.28 17.37 -5.04
N GLY A 61 -3.40 16.70 -5.30
CA GLY A 61 -3.94 16.46 -6.64
C GLY A 61 -3.50 15.12 -7.23
N ASN A 62 -4.38 14.54 -8.05
CA ASN A 62 -4.19 13.22 -8.65
C ASN A 62 -2.96 13.16 -9.57
N GLU A 63 -2.62 14.24 -10.27
CA GLU A 63 -1.47 14.27 -11.19
C GLU A 63 -0.15 14.16 -10.43
N ARG A 64 0.00 14.93 -9.35
CA ARG A 64 1.19 14.88 -8.49
C ARG A 64 1.26 13.54 -7.74
N ALA A 65 0.11 13.06 -7.27
CA ALA A 65 0.00 11.75 -6.64
C ALA A 65 0.47 10.62 -7.55
N ALA A 66 0.02 10.61 -8.80
CA ALA A 66 0.43 9.62 -9.80
C ALA A 66 1.93 9.69 -10.06
N ALA A 67 2.48 10.88 -10.30
CA ALA A 67 3.90 11.06 -10.61
C ALA A 67 4.81 10.62 -9.44
N ALA A 68 4.51 11.06 -8.22
CA ALA A 68 5.30 10.72 -7.04
C ALA A 68 5.21 9.23 -6.67
N VAL A 69 4.03 8.63 -6.81
CA VAL A 69 3.86 7.19 -6.60
C VAL A 69 4.59 6.40 -7.66
N GLU A 70 4.47 6.73 -8.96
CA GLU A 70 5.21 6.03 -10.02
C GLU A 70 6.72 6.05 -9.72
N HIS A 71 7.25 7.22 -9.40
CA HIS A 71 8.66 7.37 -9.04
C HIS A 71 9.03 6.48 -7.84
N ALA A 72 8.25 6.52 -6.76
CA ALA A 72 8.51 5.66 -5.60
C ALA A 72 8.48 4.16 -5.98
N LEU A 73 7.54 3.74 -6.82
CA LEU A 73 7.41 2.35 -7.27
C LEU A 73 8.58 1.92 -8.17
N SER A 74 9.07 2.79 -9.06
CA SER A 74 10.19 2.49 -9.96
C SER A 74 11.54 2.49 -9.24
N THR A 75 11.75 3.44 -8.32
CA THR A 75 12.97 3.55 -7.51
C THR A 75 13.10 2.41 -6.51
N TRP A 76 12.04 2.10 -5.76
CA TRP A 76 12.13 1.22 -4.59
C TRP A 76 11.60 -0.19 -4.85
N ARG A 77 10.87 -0.42 -5.95
CA ARG A 77 10.27 -1.72 -6.29
C ARG A 77 9.57 -2.41 -5.09
N PRO A 78 8.67 -1.71 -4.40
CA PRO A 78 8.07 -2.22 -3.17
C PRO A 78 7.13 -3.39 -3.46
N GLN A 79 6.85 -4.17 -2.42
CA GLN A 79 5.76 -5.13 -2.45
C GLN A 79 4.43 -4.49 -2.06
N LEU A 80 4.46 -3.45 -1.22
CA LEU A 80 3.27 -2.75 -0.72
C LEU A 80 3.31 -1.25 -1.02
N LEU A 81 2.15 -0.69 -1.35
CA LEU A 81 1.90 0.75 -1.38
C LEU A 81 0.64 1.07 -0.57
N ILE A 82 0.75 2.00 0.36
CA ILE A 82 -0.41 2.62 1.00
C ILE A 82 -0.37 4.12 0.79
N LEU A 83 -1.39 4.68 0.14
CA LEU A 83 -1.65 6.11 0.21
C LEU A 83 -2.41 6.40 1.51
N CYS A 84 -1.80 7.16 2.40
CA CYS A 84 -2.35 7.52 3.70
C CYS A 84 -2.58 9.03 3.77
N GLY A 85 -3.76 9.44 4.24
CA GLY A 85 -4.00 10.85 4.49
C GLY A 85 -5.39 11.16 5.01
N VAL A 86 -5.86 12.39 4.85
CA VAL A 86 -7.20 12.83 5.25
C VAL A 86 -8.16 12.90 4.07
N ALA A 87 -9.45 12.90 4.36
CA ALA A 87 -10.52 13.04 3.38
C ALA A 87 -11.77 13.70 4.00
N GLY A 88 -12.65 14.20 3.14
CA GLY A 88 -13.99 14.61 3.53
C GLY A 88 -14.90 13.40 3.73
N GLY A 89 -15.68 13.39 4.79
CA GLY A 89 -16.63 12.34 5.12
C GLY A 89 -17.90 12.43 4.28
N LEU A 90 -18.35 11.28 3.78
CA LEU A 90 -19.63 11.10 3.11
C LEU A 90 -20.53 10.18 3.96
N ARG A 91 -21.82 10.14 3.62
CA ARG A 91 -22.82 9.25 4.24
C ARG A 91 -22.85 9.44 5.77
N ASP A 92 -22.68 8.37 6.52
CA ASP A 92 -22.71 8.29 7.99
C ASP A 92 -21.34 8.48 8.66
N ALA A 93 -20.28 8.80 7.90
CA ALA A 93 -18.95 9.01 8.45
C ALA A 93 -18.92 10.19 9.45
N GLN A 94 -18.15 10.03 10.53
CA GLN A 94 -17.89 11.07 11.51
C GLN A 94 -16.42 11.49 11.46
N VAL A 95 -16.13 12.71 11.92
CA VAL A 95 -14.74 13.17 12.06
C VAL A 95 -13.95 12.21 12.95
N GLY A 96 -12.77 11.83 12.49
CA GLY A 96 -11.90 10.86 13.15
C GLY A 96 -12.10 9.42 12.71
N ASP A 97 -13.20 9.08 12.03
CA ASP A 97 -13.38 7.76 11.43
C ASP A 97 -12.31 7.49 10.36
N VAL A 98 -12.02 6.22 10.12
CA VAL A 98 -11.08 5.76 9.10
C VAL A 98 -11.85 5.07 7.97
N VAL A 99 -11.45 5.32 6.73
CA VAL A 99 -11.94 4.63 5.54
C VAL A 99 -10.77 3.90 4.89
N ALA A 100 -10.79 2.57 4.95
CA ALA A 100 -9.92 1.72 4.17
C ALA A 100 -10.62 1.40 2.84
N ALA A 101 -10.08 1.91 1.73
CA ALA A 101 -10.75 1.84 0.44
C ALA A 101 -10.94 0.39 -0.01
N THR A 102 -12.12 0.08 -0.58
CA THR A 102 -12.34 -1.17 -1.35
C THR A 102 -12.02 -0.99 -2.84
N LYS A 103 -12.26 0.24 -3.31
CA LYS A 103 -11.94 0.75 -4.64
C LYS A 103 -11.94 2.27 -4.58
N VAL A 104 -11.37 2.91 -5.59
CA VAL A 104 -11.37 4.35 -5.75
C VAL A 104 -12.08 4.71 -7.05
N TYR A 105 -13.06 5.61 -6.97
CA TYR A 105 -13.73 6.18 -8.14
C TYR A 105 -13.02 7.45 -8.60
N GLY A 106 -12.72 7.55 -9.88
CA GLY A 106 -12.45 8.83 -10.56
C GLY A 106 -13.78 9.44 -11.00
N TYR A 107 -14.44 10.19 -10.11
CA TYR A 107 -15.84 10.59 -10.32
C TYR A 107 -16.05 11.68 -11.37
N GLU A 108 -14.97 12.36 -11.78
CA GLU A 108 -15.03 13.49 -12.73
C GLU A 108 -14.98 13.05 -14.19
N SER A 109 -14.65 11.79 -14.46
CA SER A 109 -14.61 11.26 -15.83
C SER A 109 -16.00 11.25 -16.46
N GLY A 110 -16.10 11.78 -17.68
CA GLY A 110 -17.37 11.85 -18.41
C GLY A 110 -17.22 12.61 -19.73
N GLN A 111 -18.31 12.64 -20.48
CA GLN A 111 -18.44 13.47 -21.67
C GLN A 111 -19.28 14.70 -21.34
N ASP A 112 -18.73 15.89 -21.58
CA ASP A 112 -19.45 17.15 -21.44
C ASP A 112 -20.22 17.42 -22.74
N THR A 113 -21.55 17.53 -22.65
CA THR A 113 -22.44 17.75 -23.81
C THR A 113 -23.37 18.94 -23.57
N ASP A 114 -24.02 19.43 -24.62
CA ASP A 114 -24.99 20.52 -24.52
C ASP A 114 -26.17 20.20 -23.58
N GLU A 115 -26.47 18.91 -23.36
CA GLU A 115 -27.50 18.45 -22.40
C GLU A 115 -26.97 18.21 -20.97
N GLY A 116 -25.67 18.43 -20.75
CA GLY A 116 -24.98 18.28 -19.47
C GLY A 116 -24.00 17.09 -19.40
N LEU A 117 -23.37 16.93 -18.24
CA LEU A 117 -22.34 15.91 -18.03
C LEU A 117 -22.91 14.48 -18.11
N ARG A 118 -22.46 13.72 -19.11
CA ARG A 118 -22.67 12.27 -19.20
C ARG A 118 -21.53 11.55 -18.50
N SER A 119 -21.71 11.26 -17.22
CA SER A 119 -20.68 10.65 -16.37
C SER A 119 -20.26 9.26 -16.86
N ARG A 120 -18.95 9.01 -16.81
CA ARG A 120 -18.31 7.71 -17.08
C ARG A 120 -17.23 7.46 -16.02
N PRO A 121 -17.62 7.32 -14.73
CA PRO A 121 -16.66 7.19 -13.66
C PRO A 121 -15.84 5.91 -13.84
N GLU A 122 -14.52 6.06 -13.81
CA GLU A 122 -13.63 4.91 -13.75
C GLU A 122 -13.45 4.46 -12.31
N SER A 123 -13.24 3.16 -12.09
CA SER A 123 -12.98 2.63 -10.76
C SER A 123 -11.75 1.75 -10.74
N LEU A 124 -10.83 2.03 -9.81
CA LEU A 124 -9.62 1.25 -9.59
C LEU A 124 -9.76 0.47 -8.27
N PRO A 125 -9.72 -0.88 -8.31
CA PRO A 125 -9.82 -1.68 -7.11
C PRO A 125 -8.55 -1.55 -6.26
N THR A 126 -8.71 -1.65 -4.93
CA THR A 126 -7.56 -1.92 -4.04
C THR A 126 -7.22 -3.40 -4.05
N SER A 127 -6.00 -3.74 -3.70
CA SER A 127 -5.55 -5.11 -3.53
C SER A 127 -6.46 -5.92 -2.60
N PHE A 128 -6.94 -7.06 -3.10
CA PHE A 128 -7.78 -7.98 -2.33
C PHE A 128 -7.09 -8.46 -1.05
N THR A 129 -5.79 -8.76 -1.12
CA THR A 129 -4.98 -9.16 0.04
C THR A 129 -4.97 -8.09 1.14
N LEU A 130 -4.73 -6.83 0.76
CA LEU A 130 -4.73 -5.72 1.72
C LEU A 130 -6.14 -5.41 2.25
N HIS A 131 -7.17 -5.58 1.43
CA HIS A 131 -8.55 -5.42 1.86
C HIS A 131 -8.95 -6.46 2.91
N GLN A 132 -8.68 -7.75 2.68
CA GLN A 132 -8.93 -8.79 3.68
C GLN A 132 -8.14 -8.54 4.96
N GLN A 133 -6.86 -8.14 4.83
CA GLN A 133 -6.05 -7.89 6.01
C GLN A 133 -6.53 -6.67 6.81
N ALA A 134 -7.04 -5.65 6.14
CA ALA A 134 -7.67 -4.51 6.80
C ALA A 134 -8.92 -4.93 7.59
N GLN A 135 -9.73 -5.87 7.09
CA GLN A 135 -10.91 -6.39 7.82
C GLN A 135 -10.51 -7.15 9.09
N LEU A 136 -9.56 -8.08 8.98
CA LEU A 136 -9.03 -8.84 10.13
C LEU A 136 -8.40 -7.91 11.19
N LEU A 137 -7.73 -6.85 10.75
CA LEU A 137 -7.11 -5.89 11.65
C LEU A 137 -8.12 -5.18 12.56
N VAL A 138 -9.32 -4.90 12.05
CA VAL A 138 -10.43 -4.29 12.81
C VAL A 138 -11.00 -5.29 13.82
N GLU A 139 -11.20 -6.55 13.43
CA GLU A 139 -11.72 -7.60 14.31
C GLU A 139 -10.83 -7.81 15.54
N HIS A 140 -9.50 -7.83 15.34
CA HIS A 140 -8.54 -8.06 16.41
C HIS A 140 -8.26 -6.82 17.27
N ARG A 141 -8.83 -5.65 16.93
CA ARG A 141 -8.60 -4.34 17.59
C ARG A 141 -7.12 -4.01 17.82
N ALA A 142 -6.21 -4.65 17.08
CA ALA A 142 -4.78 -4.58 17.36
C ALA A 142 -4.18 -3.23 16.96
N TRP A 143 -4.81 -2.56 15.98
CA TRP A 143 -4.37 -1.28 15.43
C TRP A 143 -4.59 -0.10 16.37
N SER A 144 -5.66 -0.14 17.19
CA SER A 144 -6.00 0.95 18.10
C SER A 144 -5.00 1.11 19.24
N ARG A 145 -4.18 0.09 19.51
CA ARG A 145 -3.06 0.20 20.45
C ARG A 145 -2.09 1.32 20.09
N ARG A 146 -1.97 1.67 18.80
CA ARG A 146 -1.16 2.79 18.32
C ARG A 146 -1.75 4.17 18.65
N LEU A 147 -3.06 4.22 18.96
CA LEU A 147 -3.76 5.46 19.30
C LEU A 147 -3.68 5.79 20.80
N GLY A 148 -3.25 4.85 21.65
CA GLY A 148 -3.24 5.01 23.10
C GLY A 148 -4.58 4.61 23.73
N THR A 149 -5.00 5.33 24.77
CA THR A 149 -6.23 5.07 25.51
C THR A 149 -7.41 5.84 24.88
N GLY A 150 -8.54 5.15 24.72
CA GLY A 150 -9.77 5.74 24.16
C GLY A 150 -10.59 4.73 23.38
N THR A 151 -11.81 5.12 23.00
CA THR A 151 -12.62 4.32 22.08
C THR A 151 -12.02 4.41 20.68
N PRO A 152 -11.67 3.28 20.04
CA PRO A 152 -11.15 3.32 18.68
C PRO A 152 -12.21 3.90 17.74
N PRO A 153 -11.83 4.76 16.78
CA PRO A 153 -12.78 5.32 15.83
C PRO A 153 -13.27 4.21 14.89
N ARG A 154 -14.41 4.44 14.22
CA ARG A 154 -14.98 3.44 13.32
C ARG A 154 -14.10 3.32 12.09
N VAL A 155 -13.95 2.09 11.60
CA VAL A 155 -13.29 1.81 10.32
C VAL A 155 -14.34 1.36 9.32
N TYR A 156 -14.44 2.05 8.19
CA TYR A 156 -15.26 1.65 7.07
C TYR A 156 -14.41 1.00 5.99
N HIS A 157 -14.88 -0.14 5.49
CA HIS A 157 -14.34 -0.75 4.28
C HIS A 157 -15.26 -0.43 3.11
N ARG A 158 -15.03 0.71 2.46
CA ARG A 158 -15.91 1.25 1.42
C ARG A 158 -15.17 2.04 0.35
N PRO A 159 -15.79 2.33 -0.79
CA PRO A 159 -15.15 3.13 -1.83
C PRO A 159 -14.80 4.55 -1.37
N ILE A 160 -13.79 5.12 -2.04
CA ILE A 160 -13.44 6.54 -1.94
C ILE A 160 -13.67 7.19 -3.31
N ALA A 161 -14.32 8.35 -3.32
CA ALA A 161 -14.46 9.17 -4.51
C ALA A 161 -13.28 10.14 -4.59
N SER A 162 -12.61 10.24 -5.73
CA SER A 162 -11.41 11.06 -5.88
C SER A 162 -11.48 11.88 -7.17
N GLY A 163 -11.13 13.17 -7.06
CA GLY A 163 -11.18 14.14 -8.15
C GLY A 163 -10.35 15.37 -7.82
N SER A 164 -10.36 16.40 -8.64
CA SER A 164 -9.47 17.56 -8.51
C SER A 164 -10.08 18.72 -7.69
N LYS A 165 -11.31 18.55 -7.19
CA LYS A 165 -12.04 19.58 -6.42
C LYS A 165 -12.05 19.28 -4.93
N VAL A 166 -11.72 20.31 -4.13
CA VAL A 166 -11.99 20.29 -2.69
C VAL A 166 -13.46 20.63 -2.46
N VAL A 167 -14.27 19.62 -2.11
CA VAL A 167 -15.72 19.79 -1.96
C VAL A 167 -16.05 20.32 -0.55
N THR A 168 -16.60 21.52 -0.49
CA THR A 168 -16.92 22.21 0.78
C THR A 168 -18.41 22.38 1.04
N GLY A 169 -19.27 22.11 0.06
CA GLY A 169 -20.72 22.28 0.17
C GLY A 169 -21.49 20.99 -0.09
N ARG A 170 -22.43 20.65 0.80
CA ARG A 170 -23.29 19.46 0.73
C ARG A 170 -24.18 19.44 -0.51
N GLU A 171 -24.61 20.60 -0.98
CA GLU A 171 -25.51 20.78 -2.14
C GLU A 171 -24.76 21.37 -3.35
N SER A 172 -23.43 21.32 -3.32
CA SER A 172 -22.64 21.66 -4.50
C SER A 172 -22.90 20.66 -5.63
N GLU A 173 -22.74 21.11 -6.88
CA GLU A 173 -22.82 20.28 -8.07
C GLU A 173 -21.92 19.03 -7.95
N THR A 174 -20.71 19.18 -7.40
CA THR A 174 -19.78 18.07 -7.19
C THR A 174 -20.30 17.09 -6.13
N ALA A 175 -20.87 17.57 -5.03
CA ALA A 175 -21.45 16.70 -4.02
C ALA A 175 -22.67 15.93 -4.55
N GLU A 176 -23.48 16.54 -5.42
CA GLU A 176 -24.56 15.85 -6.11
C GLU A 176 -24.05 14.81 -7.11
N LEU A 177 -23.02 15.16 -7.90
CA LEU A 177 -22.40 14.25 -8.85
C LEU A 177 -21.90 12.99 -8.14
N VAL A 178 -21.16 13.16 -7.04
CA VAL A 178 -20.65 12.04 -6.23
C VAL A 178 -21.80 11.22 -5.64
N ARG A 179 -22.89 11.84 -5.17
CA ARG A 179 -24.08 11.09 -4.70
C ARG A 179 -24.72 10.26 -5.82
N ARG A 180 -24.83 10.80 -7.03
CA ARG A 180 -25.46 10.14 -8.18
C ARG A 180 -24.60 9.01 -8.75
N GLN A 181 -23.29 9.21 -8.85
CA GLN A 181 -22.38 8.32 -9.60
C GLN A 181 -21.50 7.44 -8.71
N SER A 182 -21.30 7.83 -7.45
CA SER A 182 -20.46 7.14 -6.47
C SER A 182 -21.16 7.10 -5.11
N GLY A 183 -22.48 6.87 -5.10
CA GLY A 183 -23.32 6.98 -3.90
C GLY A 183 -23.00 5.97 -2.78
N ASP A 184 -22.20 4.95 -3.08
CA ASP A 184 -21.66 4.00 -2.12
C ASP A 184 -20.31 4.44 -1.49
N ALA A 185 -19.70 5.52 -1.97
CA ALA A 185 -18.46 6.06 -1.42
C ALA A 185 -18.63 6.63 -0.01
N GLN A 186 -17.68 6.33 0.87
CA GLN A 186 -17.70 6.77 2.27
C GLN A 186 -16.84 8.02 2.52
N ALA A 187 -15.91 8.31 1.61
CA ALA A 187 -15.06 9.49 1.69
C ALA A 187 -14.80 10.08 0.31
N ILE A 188 -14.41 11.36 0.29
CA ILE A 188 -13.99 12.10 -0.89
C ILE A 188 -12.62 12.75 -0.67
N ASP A 189 -11.71 12.63 -1.65
CA ASP A 189 -10.37 13.21 -1.58
C ASP A 189 -9.87 13.73 -2.94
N THR A 190 -8.59 14.12 -2.98
CA THR A 190 -7.96 14.70 -4.17
C THR A 190 -6.75 13.95 -4.74
N GLU A 191 -6.37 12.80 -4.19
CA GLU A 191 -5.13 12.09 -4.60
C GLU A 191 -5.29 10.58 -4.83
N SER A 192 -6.34 9.95 -4.28
CA SER A 192 -6.48 8.49 -4.31
C SER A 192 -6.49 7.92 -5.72
N TYR A 193 -7.16 8.58 -6.67
CA TYR A 193 -7.27 8.05 -8.02
C TYR A 193 -5.91 8.00 -8.70
N GLY A 194 -5.14 9.09 -8.60
CA GLY A 194 -3.81 9.19 -9.20
C GLY A 194 -2.83 8.17 -8.63
N ALA A 195 -2.80 8.00 -7.31
CA ALA A 195 -1.96 7.01 -6.66
C ALA A 195 -2.30 5.57 -7.11
N MET A 196 -3.59 5.22 -7.10
CA MET A 196 -4.04 3.90 -7.55
C MET A 196 -3.83 3.69 -9.05
N ALA A 197 -3.93 4.75 -9.87
CA ALA A 197 -3.68 4.68 -11.30
C ALA A 197 -2.21 4.33 -11.58
N ALA A 198 -1.26 4.97 -10.87
CA ALA A 198 0.16 4.62 -10.96
C ALA A 198 0.42 3.17 -10.48
N ALA A 199 -0.17 2.78 -9.34
CA ALA A 199 -0.01 1.44 -8.79
C ALA A 199 -0.59 0.33 -9.70
N SER A 200 -1.72 0.58 -10.35
CA SER A 200 -2.38 -0.38 -11.25
C SER A 200 -1.50 -0.83 -12.43
N ARG A 201 -0.43 -0.08 -12.74
CA ARG A 201 0.54 -0.41 -13.78
C ARG A 201 1.68 -1.31 -13.30
N LYS A 202 1.73 -1.69 -12.02
CA LYS A 202 2.77 -2.53 -11.44
C LYS A 202 2.15 -3.79 -10.82
N SER A 203 2.14 -4.91 -11.56
CA SER A 203 1.51 -6.18 -11.13
C SER A 203 2.12 -6.80 -9.86
N ALA A 204 3.35 -6.44 -9.51
CA ALA A 204 4.05 -6.96 -8.33
C ALA A 204 3.68 -6.23 -7.02
N VAL A 205 2.97 -5.12 -7.10
CA VAL A 205 2.68 -4.24 -5.95
C VAL A 205 1.26 -4.48 -5.46
N GLU A 206 1.11 -4.78 -4.18
CA GLU A 206 -0.18 -4.70 -3.52
C GLU A 206 -0.43 -3.26 -3.08
N ALA A 207 -1.55 -2.65 -3.48
CA ALA A 207 -1.83 -1.25 -3.25
C ALA A 207 -3.19 -1.00 -2.60
N THR A 208 -3.25 -0.06 -1.66
CA THR A 208 -4.51 0.40 -1.05
C THR A 208 -4.44 1.87 -0.66
N VAL A 209 -5.59 2.41 -0.25
CA VAL A 209 -5.75 3.76 0.25
C VAL A 209 -6.40 3.71 1.62
N VAL A 210 -5.86 4.48 2.57
CA VAL A 210 -6.42 4.67 3.90
C VAL A 210 -6.60 6.16 4.16
N ARG A 211 -7.84 6.59 4.41
CA ARG A 211 -8.17 7.98 4.71
C ARG A 211 -8.80 8.17 6.07
N GLY A 212 -8.37 9.18 6.81
CA GLY A 212 -9.03 9.65 8.02
C GLY A 212 -10.01 10.77 7.68
N VAL A 213 -11.20 10.75 8.27
CA VAL A 213 -12.24 11.76 8.01
C VAL A 213 -11.92 13.03 8.80
N SER A 214 -11.49 14.10 8.12
CA SER A 214 -11.11 15.37 8.76
C SER A 214 -12.27 16.36 8.88
N ASP A 215 -13.26 16.25 8.01
CA ASP A 215 -14.37 17.18 7.92
C ASP A 215 -15.56 16.52 7.24
N LEU A 216 -16.74 17.11 7.40
CA LEU A 216 -17.95 16.71 6.69
C LEU A 216 -18.27 17.76 5.63
N LEU A 217 -19.08 17.40 4.63
CA LEU A 217 -19.50 18.33 3.57
C LEU A 217 -20.39 19.51 4.05
N ALA A 218 -20.65 19.63 5.35
CA ALA A 218 -21.40 20.72 5.98
C ALA A 218 -20.74 21.19 7.29
N GLY A 219 -20.95 22.46 7.66
CA GLY A 219 -20.57 22.98 8.98
C GLY A 219 -19.07 23.23 9.21
N LYS A 220 -18.28 23.41 8.15
CA LYS A 220 -16.82 23.62 8.27
C LYS A 220 -16.50 24.96 8.94
N THR A 221 -15.58 24.94 9.91
CA THR A 221 -14.96 26.16 10.45
C THR A 221 -13.45 25.98 10.51
N LYS A 222 -12.69 27.03 10.15
CA LYS A 222 -11.21 27.00 10.17
C LYS A 222 -10.62 26.71 11.56
N ALA A 223 -11.40 26.90 12.64
CA ALA A 223 -10.97 26.60 13.99
C ALA A 223 -11.06 25.09 14.28
N ALA A 224 -12.16 24.44 13.87
CA ALA A 224 -12.35 23.00 14.02
C ALA A 224 -11.34 22.21 13.17
N ASP A 225 -11.04 22.67 11.95
CA ASP A 225 -10.09 22.01 11.05
C ASP A 225 -8.69 21.83 11.66
N ARG A 226 -8.24 22.77 12.50
CA ARG A 226 -6.93 22.70 13.18
C ARG A 226 -6.83 21.53 14.16
N LEU A 227 -7.96 21.07 14.68
CA LEU A 227 -8.02 19.94 15.61
C LEU A 227 -8.36 18.65 14.86
N HIS A 228 -9.27 18.73 13.90
CA HIS A 228 -9.80 17.55 13.21
C HIS A 228 -8.81 16.95 12.19
N GLN A 229 -8.06 17.76 11.43
CA GLN A 229 -7.10 17.24 10.46
C GLN A 229 -5.97 16.44 11.13
N PRO A 230 -5.31 16.93 12.20
CA PRO A 230 -4.30 16.13 12.90
C PRO A 230 -4.86 14.82 13.49
N LEU A 231 -6.07 14.85 14.07
CA LEU A 231 -6.73 13.66 14.60
C LEU A 231 -6.99 12.62 13.49
N ALA A 232 -7.60 13.06 12.40
CA ALA A 232 -7.90 12.21 11.25
C ALA A 232 -6.63 11.62 10.63
N ALA A 233 -5.60 12.45 10.44
CA ALA A 233 -4.29 12.04 9.94
C ALA A 233 -3.64 10.99 10.85
N ARG A 234 -3.67 11.20 12.18
CA ARG A 234 -3.15 10.24 13.17
C ARG A 234 -3.89 8.91 13.10
N ASN A 235 -5.21 8.91 12.99
CA ASN A 235 -6.01 7.69 12.91
C ASN A 235 -5.71 6.91 11.63
N ALA A 236 -5.62 7.59 10.48
CA ALA A 236 -5.25 6.98 9.21
C ALA A 236 -3.82 6.41 9.23
N ALA A 237 -2.86 7.16 9.78
CA ALA A 237 -1.47 6.73 9.90
C ALA A 237 -1.31 5.51 10.81
N ALA A 238 -1.99 5.52 11.97
CA ALA A 238 -1.99 4.39 12.89
C ALA A 238 -2.56 3.11 12.24
N PHE A 239 -3.67 3.23 11.51
CA PHE A 239 -4.26 2.11 10.78
C PHE A 239 -3.32 1.62 9.67
N SER A 240 -2.72 2.52 8.89
CA SER A 240 -1.80 2.19 7.80
C SER A 240 -0.55 1.45 8.28
N LEU A 241 0.11 1.95 9.34
CA LEU A 241 1.27 1.30 9.93
C LEU A 241 0.90 -0.08 10.53
N ALA A 242 -0.27 -0.20 11.14
CA ALA A 242 -0.75 -1.47 11.65
C ALA A 242 -1.09 -2.47 10.52
N LEU A 243 -1.58 -1.99 9.37
CA LEU A 243 -1.83 -2.79 8.18
C LEU A 243 -0.52 -3.30 7.58
N ILE A 244 0.50 -2.45 7.44
CA ILE A 244 1.85 -2.87 7.00
C ILE A 244 2.40 -3.92 7.95
N ALA A 245 2.42 -3.64 9.25
CA ALA A 245 2.95 -4.56 10.26
C ALA A 245 2.22 -5.91 10.28
N SER A 246 0.92 -5.93 9.94
CA SER A 246 0.14 -7.17 9.91
C SER A 246 0.26 -7.89 8.57
N THR A 247 0.72 -7.24 7.51
CA THR A 247 0.83 -7.87 6.19
C THR A 247 2.10 -8.71 6.13
N ARG A 248 1.95 -9.97 5.71
CA ARG A 248 3.09 -10.86 5.50
C ARG A 248 3.83 -10.42 4.24
N PRO A 249 5.16 -10.18 4.29
CA PRO A 249 5.91 -10.00 3.07
C PRO A 249 5.84 -11.23 2.17
N LYS A 250 5.69 -11.01 0.87
CA LYS A 250 5.88 -12.08 -0.09
C LYS A 250 7.35 -12.47 -0.01
N SER A 251 7.63 -13.76 0.21
CA SER A 251 8.98 -14.29 0.01
C SER A 251 9.45 -13.83 -1.36
N ALA A 252 10.70 -13.37 -1.48
CA ALA A 252 11.28 -13.17 -2.79
C ALA A 252 11.04 -14.46 -3.57
N GLU A 253 10.20 -14.42 -4.62
CA GLU A 253 10.10 -15.55 -5.51
C GLU A 253 11.54 -15.80 -5.95
N ILE A 254 12.08 -16.98 -5.65
CA ILE A 254 13.23 -17.48 -6.40
C ILE A 254 12.67 -17.65 -7.81
N ARG A 255 12.69 -16.57 -8.59
CA ARG A 255 12.45 -16.64 -10.01
C ARG A 255 13.50 -17.62 -10.51
N PRO A 256 13.11 -18.78 -11.09
CA PRO A 256 14.04 -19.51 -11.91
C PRO A 256 14.61 -18.48 -12.87
N LEU A 257 15.94 -18.34 -12.92
CA LEU A 257 16.61 -17.41 -13.82
C LEU A 257 15.94 -17.53 -15.19
N ALA A 258 15.24 -16.48 -15.59
CA ALA A 258 14.43 -16.50 -16.79
C ALA A 258 15.37 -16.66 -17.99
N GLY A 259 15.43 -17.88 -18.55
CA GLY A 259 15.87 -18.13 -19.92
C GLY A 259 17.20 -17.50 -20.34
N GLY A 260 18.14 -17.29 -19.43
CA GLY A 260 19.52 -17.04 -19.83
C GLY A 260 20.06 -18.32 -20.44
N THR A 261 20.65 -18.26 -21.62
CA THR A 261 21.45 -19.35 -22.22
C THR A 261 22.70 -19.71 -21.38
N GLY A 262 22.82 -19.19 -20.17
CA GLY A 262 23.85 -19.54 -19.21
C GLY A 262 23.50 -20.81 -18.46
N SER A 263 24.36 -21.82 -18.58
CA SER A 263 24.35 -22.98 -17.72
C SER A 263 24.36 -22.55 -16.26
N THR A 264 23.32 -22.91 -15.49
CA THR A 264 23.37 -22.83 -14.03
C THR A 264 24.14 -24.05 -13.55
N TYR A 265 25.35 -23.87 -13.01
CA TYR A 265 26.16 -24.95 -12.46
C TYR A 265 26.32 -24.78 -10.95
N ILE A 266 26.28 -25.90 -10.23
CA ILE A 266 26.87 -26.03 -8.89
C ILE A 266 28.26 -26.62 -9.15
N GLY A 267 29.31 -25.84 -8.95
CA GLY A 267 30.69 -26.25 -9.23
C GLY A 267 31.59 -26.00 -8.03
N VAL A 268 32.50 -26.92 -7.78
CA VAL A 268 33.57 -26.78 -6.78
C VAL A 268 34.87 -27.15 -7.46
N VAL A 269 35.89 -26.30 -7.32
CA VAL A 269 37.18 -26.46 -7.99
C VAL A 269 38.28 -26.35 -6.94
N GLY A 270 39.23 -27.28 -6.99
CA GLY A 270 40.41 -27.31 -6.13
C GLY A 270 40.48 -28.54 -5.22
N PRO A 271 41.67 -28.89 -4.71
CA PRO A 271 41.84 -30.00 -3.77
C PRO A 271 40.99 -29.78 -2.51
N HIS A 272 40.33 -30.84 -2.02
CA HIS A 272 39.53 -30.84 -0.78
C HIS A 272 38.23 -30.00 -0.80
N SER A 273 37.72 -29.65 -1.97
CA SER A 273 36.50 -28.86 -2.08
C SER A 273 35.22 -29.72 -2.01
N GLN A 274 34.17 -29.21 -1.33
CA GLN A 274 32.88 -29.90 -1.15
C GLN A 274 31.72 -28.95 -1.50
N ALA A 275 30.70 -29.45 -2.19
CA ALA A 275 29.41 -28.77 -2.35
C ALA A 275 28.33 -29.53 -1.60
N VAL A 276 27.59 -28.83 -0.76
CA VAL A 276 26.49 -29.39 0.03
C VAL A 276 25.19 -28.74 -0.44
N THR A 277 24.22 -29.56 -0.81
CA THR A 277 22.85 -29.14 -1.12
C THR A 277 21.94 -29.70 -0.04
N GLY A 278 21.19 -28.84 0.66
CA GLY A 278 20.35 -29.26 1.78
C GLY A 278 19.00 -28.56 1.79
N ALA A 279 17.99 -29.24 2.32
CA ALA A 279 16.69 -28.67 2.64
C ALA A 279 16.64 -28.42 4.16
N MET A 280 16.24 -27.23 4.59
CA MET A 280 16.20 -26.85 6.03
C MET A 280 14.85 -26.26 6.43
N GLY A 281 14.44 -26.51 7.68
CA GLY A 281 13.18 -26.06 8.28
C GLY A 281 12.27 -27.22 8.73
N ASP A 282 11.25 -26.91 9.53
CA ASP A 282 10.27 -27.90 10.00
C ASP A 282 9.51 -28.51 8.82
N ASN A 283 9.50 -29.84 8.74
CA ASN A 283 8.94 -30.62 7.63
C ASN A 283 9.64 -30.43 6.27
N ALA A 284 10.90 -30.00 6.24
CA ALA A 284 11.65 -29.91 4.99
C ALA A 284 11.80 -31.29 4.33
N ARG A 285 11.44 -31.37 3.05
CA ARG A 285 11.69 -32.52 2.17
C ARG A 285 12.51 -32.03 0.98
N GLY A 286 13.70 -32.59 0.80
CA GLY A 286 14.56 -32.30 -0.34
C GLY A 286 14.56 -33.47 -1.32
N SER A 287 14.55 -33.17 -2.62
CA SER A 287 14.82 -34.16 -3.66
C SER A 287 15.75 -33.54 -4.69
N VAL A 288 16.91 -34.16 -4.91
CA VAL A 288 17.81 -33.80 -6.02
C VAL A 288 17.44 -34.66 -7.21
N VAL A 289 16.88 -34.05 -8.26
CA VAL A 289 16.51 -34.75 -9.50
C VAL A 289 17.53 -34.40 -10.58
N ILE A 290 18.33 -35.39 -10.98
CA ILE A 290 19.30 -35.25 -12.05
C ILE A 290 18.66 -35.74 -13.35
N ASN A 291 18.11 -34.82 -14.15
CA ASN A 291 17.55 -35.16 -15.46
C ASN A 291 18.65 -35.16 -16.52
N ASN A 292 19.25 -36.32 -16.76
CA ASN A 292 20.31 -36.45 -17.75
C ASN A 292 19.73 -36.71 -19.15
N ARG A 293 19.27 -35.67 -19.86
CA ARG A 293 18.88 -35.77 -21.28
C ARG A 293 20.11 -35.80 -22.20
N GLY A 294 20.95 -36.83 -22.04
CA GLY A 294 22.15 -36.98 -22.88
C GLY A 294 23.04 -38.19 -22.61
N TRP A 295 22.69 -39.08 -21.66
CA TRP A 295 23.55 -40.21 -21.32
C TRP A 295 23.00 -41.53 -21.87
N ASN A 296 23.67 -42.08 -22.89
CA ASN A 296 23.44 -43.41 -23.43
C ASN A 296 24.16 -44.50 -22.59
N GLY A 297 23.97 -44.47 -21.27
CA GLY A 297 24.49 -45.47 -20.33
C GLY A 297 23.33 -46.14 -19.59
N ARG A 298 23.38 -47.47 -19.40
CA ARG A 298 22.32 -48.25 -18.75
C ARG A 298 21.97 -47.70 -17.36
N PRO A 299 20.69 -47.77 -16.94
CA PRO A 299 20.25 -47.25 -15.65
C PRO A 299 20.62 -48.24 -14.55
N ASP A 300 21.63 -47.91 -13.76
CA ASP A 300 21.70 -48.44 -12.40
C ASP A 300 21.10 -47.36 -11.47
N ASP A 301 19.98 -47.72 -10.86
CA ASP A 301 19.29 -46.95 -9.83
C ASP A 301 20.26 -46.51 -8.74
N GLN A 302 20.49 -45.21 -8.64
CA GLN A 302 20.98 -44.59 -7.41
C GLN A 302 20.01 -43.49 -7.00
N SER A 303 18.85 -43.91 -6.48
CA SER A 303 18.10 -43.07 -5.56
C SER A 303 18.88 -43.01 -4.24
N ALA A 304 19.63 -41.94 -4.02
CA ALA A 304 20.07 -41.58 -2.67
C ALA A 304 19.00 -40.69 -2.05
N SER A 305 18.15 -41.28 -1.22
CA SER A 305 17.26 -40.55 -0.31
C SER A 305 18.11 -39.96 0.84
N LEU A 306 18.00 -38.65 1.05
CA LEU A 306 18.41 -37.94 2.27
C LEU A 306 17.24 -37.84 3.24
#